data_AF-A0A5B6W3J4-F1
#
_entry.id   AF-A0A5B6W3J4-F1
#
_cell.length_a   1.000
_cell.length_b   1.000
_cell.length_c   1.000
_cell.angle_alpha   90.00
_cell.angle_beta   90.00
_cell.angle_gamma   90.00
#
_symmetry.space_group_name_H-M   'P 1'
#
loop_
_entity.id
_entity.type
_entity.pdbx_description
1 polymer ?
#
loop_
_entity_poly.entity_id
_entity_poly.type
_entity_poly.pdbx_seq_one_letter_code
_entity_poly.pdbx_strand_id
1 'polypeptide(L)'
;MHLAIYKLLPSGFAFAKQRKPRGYPSKKMTDCSACKCLSTTDPGKSSWPELVGTNGEVAAHIIEKENPKVSVRIVKEGMMVTMDFRCDRVRVWVDNYGIVKTSPHIG
;
A
#
# COMPACT_ATOMS: atom_id res chain seq x y z
N MET A 1 -61.02 -15.87 1.10
CA MET A 1 -61.78 -14.64 0.75
C MET A 1 -61.45 -13.62 1.82
N HIS A 2 -61.01 -12.39 1.58
CA HIS A 2 -60.93 -11.62 0.37
C HIS A 2 -59.72 -10.69 0.56
N LEU A 3 -58.89 -10.63 -0.48
CA LEU A 3 -57.86 -9.63 -0.64
C LEU A 3 -58.54 -8.25 -0.68
N ALA A 4 -58.05 -7.27 0.09
CA ALA A 4 -58.45 -5.86 -0.02
C ALA A 4 -57.15 -5.04 -0.07
N ILE A 5 -56.57 -4.88 -1.26
CA ILE A 5 -56.84 -3.77 -2.21
C ILE A 5 -56.15 -2.48 -1.75
N TYR A 6 -54.96 -2.33 -2.32
CA TYR A 6 -54.17 -1.13 -2.55
C TYR A 6 -54.98 0.18 -2.59
N LYS A 7 -54.60 1.13 -1.74
CA LYS A 7 -54.84 2.56 -1.99
C LYS A 7 -53.53 3.23 -2.38
N LEU A 8 -53.61 3.85 -3.55
CA LEU A 8 -52.58 4.52 -4.32
C LEU A 8 -52.19 5.87 -3.70
N LEU A 9 -50.86 6.11 -3.67
CA LEU A 9 -50.05 7.32 -3.95
C LEU A 9 -50.71 8.72 -3.85
N PRO A 10 -49.94 9.78 -3.47
CA PRO A 10 -49.29 10.51 -4.54
C PRO A 10 -47.91 11.11 -4.20
N SER A 11 -47.08 11.13 -5.25
CA SER A 11 -46.20 12.24 -5.64
C SER A 11 -45.22 12.84 -4.61
N GLY A 12 -43.95 12.63 -4.92
CA GLY A 12 -42.94 13.66 -4.72
C GLY A 12 -42.12 13.44 -3.47
N PHE A 13 -40.95 12.84 -3.64
CA PHE A 13 -39.72 13.60 -3.50
C PHE A 13 -38.60 12.76 -4.08
N ALA A 14 -38.15 13.14 -5.26
CA ALA A 14 -36.85 12.76 -5.75
C ALA A 14 -35.82 13.31 -4.76
N PHE A 15 -35.11 12.43 -4.06
CA PHE A 15 -33.76 12.73 -3.63
C PHE A 15 -32.88 11.60 -4.13
N ALA A 16 -32.41 11.79 -5.37
CA ALA A 16 -31.20 11.16 -5.83
C ALA A 16 -30.12 11.47 -4.78
N LYS A 17 -29.84 10.51 -3.89
CA LYS A 17 -28.62 10.55 -3.10
C LYS A 17 -27.49 10.39 -4.10
N GLN A 18 -26.94 11.54 -4.44
CA GLN A 18 -25.76 11.76 -5.26
C GLN A 18 -24.77 10.64 -4.99
N ARG A 19 -24.49 9.83 -6.03
CA ARG A 19 -23.25 9.06 -6.07
C ARG A 19 -22.15 10.08 -5.95
N LYS A 20 -21.49 10.16 -4.79
CA LYS A 20 -20.26 10.93 -4.66
C LYS A 20 -19.35 10.45 -5.80
N PRO A 21 -18.85 11.34 -6.67
CA PRO A 21 -17.75 10.94 -7.53
C PRO A 21 -16.66 10.45 -6.58
N ARG A 22 -16.12 9.25 -6.83
CA ARG A 22 -14.80 8.88 -6.33
C ARG A 22 -13.81 9.82 -7.02
N GLY A 23 -13.80 11.07 -6.59
CA GLY A 23 -12.74 12.01 -6.84
C GLY A 23 -11.55 11.51 -6.07
N TYR A 24 -10.77 10.63 -6.70
CA TYR A 24 -9.37 10.52 -6.34
C TYR A 24 -8.78 11.90 -6.59
N PRO A 25 -8.14 12.55 -5.61
CA PRO A 25 -7.47 13.80 -5.87
C PRO A 25 -6.39 13.53 -6.92
N SER A 26 -6.62 14.02 -8.13
CA SER A 26 -5.59 14.21 -9.14
C SER A 26 -4.60 15.23 -8.58
N LYS A 27 -3.67 14.75 -7.73
CA LYS A 27 -2.47 15.50 -7.41
C LYS A 27 -1.64 15.48 -8.67
N LYS A 28 -1.54 16.67 -9.24
CA LYS A 28 -0.89 16.99 -10.50
C LYS A 28 0.43 16.24 -10.64
N MET A 29 0.50 15.42 -11.68
CA MET A 29 1.72 14.97 -12.32
C MET A 29 2.42 16.21 -12.91
N THR A 30 3.12 16.97 -12.09
CA THR A 30 4.06 18.00 -12.55
C THR A 30 5.30 17.96 -11.65
N ASP A 31 5.98 16.81 -11.72
CA ASP A 31 7.44 16.66 -11.80
C ASP A 31 7.77 15.16 -11.76
N CYS A 32 8.25 14.62 -12.89
CA CYS A 32 8.79 13.26 -12.98
C CYS A 32 10.20 13.16 -12.38
N SER A 33 10.43 13.68 -11.17
CA SER A 33 11.78 13.66 -10.56
C SER A 33 11.83 13.33 -9.07
N ALA A 34 10.73 12.92 -8.41
CA ALA A 34 10.83 12.47 -7.02
C ALA A 34 9.73 11.49 -6.58
N CYS A 35 9.85 10.21 -6.96
CA CYS A 35 9.44 9.12 -6.06
C CYS A 35 10.40 9.10 -4.85
N LYS A 36 10.37 10.16 -4.03
CA LYS A 36 11.10 10.20 -2.77
C LYS A 36 10.06 10.29 -1.67
N CYS A 37 9.94 9.21 -0.93
CA CYS A 37 9.27 9.18 0.36
C CYS A 37 9.96 10.17 1.30
N LEU A 38 9.62 11.45 1.21
CA LEU A 38 10.21 12.52 2.00
C LEU A 38 9.22 13.66 2.12
N SER A 39 8.79 13.91 3.34
CA SER A 39 9.05 15.23 3.91
C SER A 39 8.99 15.22 5.44
N THR A 40 10.02 15.84 6.00
CA THR A 40 10.16 16.47 7.33
C THR A 40 10.36 15.60 8.56
N THR A 41 11.57 15.77 9.11
CA THR A 41 12.05 15.39 10.46
C THR A 41 12.39 13.91 10.60
N ASP A 42 13.66 13.62 10.34
CA ASP A 42 14.35 12.32 10.40
C ASP A 42 13.81 11.25 9.44
N PRO A 43 14.31 11.22 8.18
CA PRO A 43 14.11 10.06 7.33
C PRO A 43 14.91 8.92 7.96
N GLY A 44 14.25 8.03 8.69
CA GLY A 44 14.82 6.73 9.02
C GLY A 44 15.40 6.10 7.74
N LYS A 45 16.37 5.19 7.90
CA LYS A 45 17.01 4.53 6.76
C LYS A 45 15.95 3.98 5.80
N SER A 46 16.18 4.16 4.50
CA SER A 46 15.19 3.94 3.45
C SER A 46 15.60 2.87 2.45
N SER A 47 16.82 2.37 2.57
CA SER A 47 17.41 1.33 1.73
C SER A 47 18.45 0.58 2.54
N TRP A 48 18.55 -0.74 2.31
CA TRP A 48 19.39 -1.64 3.09
C TRP A 48 20.23 -2.56 2.20
N PRO A 49 21.17 -2.02 1.42
CA PRO A 49 22.02 -2.83 0.54
C PRO A 49 22.88 -3.84 1.30
N GLU A 50 23.19 -3.60 2.56
CA GLU A 50 24.02 -4.48 3.40
C GLU A 50 23.31 -5.78 3.82
N LEU A 51 22.00 -5.85 3.68
CA LEU A 51 21.22 -7.04 4.04
C LEU A 51 21.16 -8.08 2.92
N VAL A 52 21.69 -7.76 1.73
CA VAL A 52 21.79 -8.74 0.64
C VAL A 52 22.71 -9.88 1.06
N GLY A 53 22.25 -11.12 0.88
CA GLY A 53 22.97 -12.32 1.32
C GLY A 53 22.69 -12.73 2.77
N THR A 54 21.95 -11.94 3.54
CA THR A 54 21.48 -12.33 4.88
C THR A 54 20.17 -13.13 4.81
N ASN A 55 19.79 -13.76 5.92
CA ASN A 55 18.50 -14.42 6.03
C ASN A 55 17.37 -13.38 6.07
N GLY A 56 16.29 -13.60 5.33
CA GLY A 56 15.16 -12.67 5.23
C GLY A 56 14.50 -12.32 6.56
N GLU A 57 14.45 -13.25 7.52
CA GLU A 57 13.91 -12.99 8.86
C GLU A 57 14.82 -12.04 9.66
N VAL A 58 16.13 -12.27 9.58
CA VAL A 58 17.14 -11.41 10.21
C VAL A 58 17.12 -10.03 9.57
N ALA A 59 17.03 -9.96 8.24
CA ALA A 59 16.92 -8.71 7.51
C ALA A 59 15.66 -7.93 7.93
N ALA A 60 14.52 -8.61 8.07
CA ALA A 60 13.29 -7.97 8.52
C ALA A 60 13.43 -7.36 9.91
N HIS A 61 14.03 -8.11 10.84
CA HIS A 61 14.27 -7.61 12.20
C HIS A 61 15.21 -6.38 12.23
N ILE A 62 16.25 -6.38 11.40
CA ILE A 62 17.17 -5.23 11.29
C ILE A 62 16.43 -4.00 10.74
N ILE A 63 15.61 -4.17 9.71
CA ILE A 63 14.84 -3.08 9.09
C ILE A 63 13.84 -2.49 10.10
N GLU A 64 13.11 -3.33 10.83
CA GLU A 64 12.17 -2.89 11.87
C GLU A 64 12.88 -2.12 12.99
N LYS A 65 14.10 -2.56 13.36
CA LYS A 65 14.92 -1.89 14.37
C LYS A 65 15.48 -0.55 13.90
N GLU A 66 15.94 -0.48 12.65
CA GLU A 66 16.49 0.76 12.09
C GLU A 66 15.41 1.78 11.71
N ASN A 67 14.23 1.31 11.31
CA ASN A 67 13.11 2.15 10.92
C ASN A 67 11.78 1.52 11.40
N PRO A 68 11.33 1.77 12.64
CA PRO A 68 10.09 1.20 13.15
C PRO A 68 8.82 1.76 12.49
N LYS A 69 8.95 2.76 11.61
CA LYS A 69 7.83 3.35 10.87
C LYS A 69 7.45 2.56 9.62
N VAL A 70 8.29 1.61 9.19
CA VAL A 70 8.03 0.80 7.99
C VAL A 70 7.57 -0.60 8.36
N SER A 71 6.64 -1.14 7.56
CA SER A 71 6.17 -2.51 7.64
C SER A 71 6.97 -3.38 6.69
N VAL A 72 7.61 -4.42 7.21
CA VAL A 72 8.40 -5.34 6.39
C VAL A 72 7.54 -6.49 5.89
N ARG A 73 7.67 -6.83 4.61
CA ARG A 73 7.03 -7.99 3.98
C ARG A 73 8.09 -8.84 3.31
N ILE A 74 8.26 -10.07 3.78
CA ILE A 74 9.10 -11.07 3.13
C ILE A 74 8.31 -11.65 1.96
N VAL A 75 8.89 -11.60 0.77
CA VAL A 75 8.30 -12.06 -0.48
C VAL A 75 9.25 -13.04 -1.13
N LYS A 76 8.76 -14.23 -1.48
CA LYS A 76 9.53 -15.20 -2.24
C LYS A 76 9.72 -14.72 -3.67
N GLU A 77 10.89 -14.99 -4.24
CA GLU A 77 11.16 -14.74 -5.65
C GLU A 77 10.07 -15.39 -6.54
N GLY A 78 9.61 -14.64 -7.55
CA GLY A 78 8.58 -15.10 -8.48
C GLY A 78 7.12 -14.91 -8.02
N MET A 79 6.88 -14.43 -6.79
CA MET A 79 5.53 -14.10 -6.35
C MET A 79 5.02 -12.81 -7.00
N MET A 80 3.82 -12.83 -7.56
CA MET A 80 3.16 -11.61 -8.04
C MET A 80 2.74 -10.76 -6.85
N VAL A 81 3.31 -9.56 -6.75
CA VAL A 81 2.93 -8.52 -5.78
C VAL A 81 2.31 -7.34 -6.50
N THR A 82 1.47 -6.60 -5.78
CA THR A 82 0.86 -5.37 -6.29
C THR A 82 1.94 -4.31 -6.56
N MET A 83 1.85 -3.59 -7.68
CA MET A 83 2.82 -2.52 -8.00
C MET A 83 2.44 -1.17 -7.35
N ASP A 84 1.71 -1.20 -6.25
CA ASP A 84 1.40 0.00 -5.46
C ASP A 84 2.68 0.50 -4.79
N PHE A 85 3.01 1.79 -4.91
CA PHE A 85 4.17 2.39 -4.23
C PHE A 85 3.76 2.93 -2.86
N ARG A 86 4.41 2.46 -1.80
CA ARG A 86 4.09 2.77 -0.41
C ARG A 86 5.32 3.11 0.42
N CYS A 87 5.31 4.30 1.02
CA CYS A 87 6.41 4.78 1.84
C CYS A 87 6.52 4.13 3.22
N ASP A 88 5.47 3.44 3.63
CA ASP A 88 5.34 2.72 4.89
C ASP A 88 5.66 1.23 4.74
N ARG A 89 6.14 0.78 3.57
CA ARG A 89 6.38 -0.64 3.30
C ARG A 89 7.77 -0.89 2.74
N VAL A 90 8.40 -1.97 3.20
CA VAL A 90 9.64 -2.53 2.62
C VAL A 90 9.39 -3.96 2.22
N ARG A 91 9.75 -4.31 0.98
CA ARG A 91 9.67 -5.69 0.46
C ARG A 91 11.05 -6.32 0.48
N VAL A 92 11.18 -7.44 1.19
CA VAL A 92 12.40 -8.23 1.26
C VAL A 92 12.24 -9.43 0.34
N TRP A 93 12.98 -9.42 -0.78
CA TRP A 93 12.94 -10.50 -1.76
C TRP A 93 13.89 -11.62 -1.36
N VAL A 94 13.33 -12.79 -1.08
CA VAL A 94 14.08 -13.98 -0.66
C VAL A 94 14.03 -15.08 -1.70
N ASP A 95 15.15 -15.79 -1.81
CA ASP A 95 15.29 -17.08 -2.49
C ASP A 95 14.45 -18.17 -1.77
N ASN A 96 14.26 -19.31 -2.43
CA ASN A 96 13.89 -20.59 -1.83
C ASN A 96 14.73 -20.97 -0.60
N TYR A 97 16.01 -20.57 -0.52
CA TYR A 97 16.85 -20.76 0.67
C TYR A 97 16.60 -19.72 1.78
N GLY A 98 15.66 -18.78 1.60
CA GLY A 98 15.37 -17.73 2.58
C GLY A 98 16.42 -16.61 2.61
N ILE A 99 17.30 -16.55 1.62
CA ILE A 99 18.37 -15.55 1.52
C ILE A 99 17.90 -14.35 0.72
N VAL A 100 18.21 -13.14 1.20
CA VAL A 100 17.88 -11.89 0.53
C VAL A 100 18.70 -11.76 -0.75
N LYS A 101 18.03 -11.76 -1.90
CA LYS A 101 18.67 -11.67 -3.22
C LYS A 101 18.79 -10.23 -3.72
N THR A 102 17.85 -9.38 -3.31
CA THR A 102 17.73 -8.00 -3.79
C THR A 102 17.74 -7.04 -2.61
N SER A 103 18.42 -5.91 -2.78
CA SER A 103 18.47 -4.83 -1.79
C SER A 103 17.05 -4.36 -1.44
N PRO A 104 16.60 -4.54 -0.18
CA PRO A 104 15.32 -4.03 0.27
C PRO A 104 15.33 -2.51 0.27
N HIS A 105 14.25 -1.95 -0.25
CA HIS A 105 13.99 -0.52 -0.29
C HIS A 105 12.52 -0.26 -0.02
N ILE A 106 12.22 0.98 0.37
CA ILE A 106 10.85 1.42 0.59
C ILE A 106 10.10 1.48 -0.75
N GLY A 107 8.92 0.83 -0.80
CA GLY A 107 8.15 0.66 -2.03
C GLY A 107 6.88 -0.19 -1.91
#